data_AF-A0A0C1ZXC4-F1
#
_entry.id   AF-A0A0C1ZXC4-F1
#
_cell.length_a   1.000
_cell.length_b   1.000
_cell.length_c   1.000
_cell.angle_alpha   90.00
_cell.angle_beta   90.00
_cell.angle_gamma   90.00
#
_symmetry.space_group_name_H-M   'P 1'
#
loop_
_entity.id
_entity.type
_entity.pdbx_description
1 polymer ?
#
loop_
_entity_poly.entity_id
_entity_poly.type
_entity_poly.pdbx_seq_one_letter_code
_entity_poly.pdbx_strand_id
1 'polypeptide(L)'
;MGVTEELYRLGQAARRLNDGSDQLDRTLSEIDGALARLMLGFEYQLPRPIAEHVHHDNAGKRVIEVSYLGYLRMDAGGDPGESISSGVAKFHLGVKTLKILEGRSSSGEQPGRVVTLLEAPRAIRHAAVDHLARLVAGLAEQVDEMVGNIERRNAIAVSILDTLGSSRE
;
A
#
# COMPACT_ATOMS: atom_id res chain seq x y z
N MET A 1 -41.14 -16.85 20.05
CA MET A 1 -40.32 -16.67 18.82
C MET A 1 -39.06 -15.92 19.20
N GLY A 2 -38.11 -16.58 19.85
CA GLY A 2 -36.97 -15.91 20.49
C GLY A 2 -35.75 -16.80 20.41
N VAL A 3 -34.56 -16.22 20.29
CA VAL A 3 -33.26 -16.90 20.21
C VAL A 3 -33.02 -17.71 18.93
N THR A 4 -33.85 -18.69 18.56
CA THR A 4 -33.60 -19.54 17.37
C THR A 4 -33.70 -18.80 16.04
N GLU A 5 -34.71 -17.92 15.90
CA GLU A 5 -34.87 -17.05 14.73
C GLU A 5 -33.74 -16.00 14.64
N GLU A 6 -33.30 -15.46 15.78
CA GLU A 6 -32.21 -14.48 15.85
C GLU A 6 -30.86 -15.12 15.53
N LEU A 7 -30.60 -16.34 16.02
CA LEU A 7 -29.41 -17.13 15.68
C LEU A 7 -29.40 -17.51 14.20
N TYR A 8 -30.56 -17.87 13.63
CA TYR A 8 -30.68 -18.16 12.20
C TYR A 8 -30.35 -16.91 11.35
N ARG A 9 -30.90 -15.75 11.70
CA ARG A 9 -30.60 -14.47 11.06
C ARG A 9 -29.13 -14.08 11.18
N LEU A 10 -28.54 -14.27 12.36
CA LEU A 10 -27.11 -14.02 12.60
C LEU A 10 -26.25 -14.93 11.71
N GLY A 11 -26.56 -16.22 11.63
CA GLY A 11 -25.85 -17.17 10.78
C GLY A 11 -25.93 -16.79 9.29
N GLN A 12 -27.12 -16.39 8.82
CA GLN A 12 -27.30 -15.94 7.44
C GLN A 12 -26.54 -14.64 7.14
N ALA A 13 -26.56 -13.67 8.08
CA ALA A 13 -25.83 -12.42 7.95
C ALA A 13 -24.31 -12.65 7.95
N ALA A 14 -23.79 -13.51 8.83
CA ALA A 14 -22.38 -13.87 8.88
C ALA A 14 -21.90 -14.53 7.58
N ARG A 15 -22.71 -15.42 7.01
CA ARG A 15 -22.40 -16.05 5.72
C ARG A 15 -22.32 -15.02 4.59
N ARG A 16 -23.33 -14.15 4.46
CA ARG A 16 -23.34 -13.06 3.46
C ARG A 16 -22.15 -12.12 3.62
N LEU A 17 -21.79 -11.81 4.86
CA LEU A 17 -20.64 -10.97 5.17
C LEU A 17 -19.33 -11.64 4.74
N ASN A 18 -19.16 -12.95 4.94
CA ASN A 18 -17.97 -13.67 4.50
C ASN A 18 -17.89 -13.78 2.99
N ASP A 19 -18.99 -14.18 2.32
CA ASP A 19 -19.05 -14.27 0.86
C ASP A 19 -18.68 -12.92 0.21
N GLY A 20 -19.20 -11.81 0.76
CA GLY A 20 -18.86 -10.46 0.32
C GLY A 20 -17.39 -10.09 0.56
N SER A 21 -16.80 -10.58 1.65
CA SER A 21 -15.36 -10.40 1.93
C SER A 21 -14.49 -11.12 0.91
N ASP A 22 -14.84 -12.37 0.60
CA ASP A 22 -14.06 -13.19 -0.33
C ASP A 22 -14.14 -12.64 -1.76
N GLN A 23 -15.27 -12.02 -2.11
CA GLN A 23 -15.39 -11.27 -3.35
C GLN A 23 -14.49 -10.02 -3.36
N LEU A 24 -14.49 -9.25 -2.26
CA LEU A 24 -13.63 -8.07 -2.12
C LEU A 24 -12.15 -8.43 -2.21
N ASP A 25 -11.71 -9.51 -1.55
CA ASP A 25 -10.32 -9.97 -1.59
C ASP A 25 -9.87 -10.35 -3.00
N ARG A 26 -10.74 -11.02 -3.77
CA ARG A 26 -10.48 -11.32 -5.19
C ARG A 26 -10.33 -10.05 -6.01
N THR A 27 -11.24 -9.09 -5.86
CA THR A 27 -11.16 -7.80 -6.56
C THR A 27 -9.89 -7.03 -6.18
N LEU A 28 -9.49 -7.01 -4.90
CA LEU A 28 -8.25 -6.39 -4.47
C LEU A 28 -7.02 -7.06 -5.11
N SER A 29 -7.01 -8.39 -5.19
CA SER A 29 -5.94 -9.14 -5.86
C SER A 29 -5.86 -8.81 -7.36
N GLU A 30 -6.99 -8.68 -8.04
CA GLU A 30 -7.03 -8.28 -9.46
C GLU A 30 -6.52 -6.86 -9.68
N ILE A 31 -6.89 -5.91 -8.81
CA ILE A 31 -6.39 -4.52 -8.86
C ILE A 31 -4.88 -4.49 -8.61
N ASP A 32 -4.39 -5.21 -7.61
CA ASP A 32 -2.96 -5.29 -7.31
C ASP A 32 -2.18 -5.85 -8.50
N GLY A 33 -2.65 -6.96 -9.09
CA GLY A 33 -2.06 -7.53 -10.29
C GLY A 33 -2.10 -6.60 -11.50
N ALA A 34 -3.15 -5.77 -11.64
CA ALA A 34 -3.22 -4.76 -12.69
C ALA A 34 -2.19 -3.64 -12.50
N LEU A 35 -2.01 -3.15 -11.27
CA LEU A 35 -0.99 -2.15 -10.93
C LEU A 35 0.43 -2.69 -11.09
N ALA A 36 0.68 -3.93 -10.67
CA ALA A 36 1.98 -4.58 -10.80
C ALA A 36 2.44 -4.67 -12.26
N ARG A 37 1.51 -4.93 -13.21
CA ARG A 37 1.80 -4.96 -14.65
C ARG A 37 2.23 -3.62 -15.23
N LEU A 38 1.92 -2.51 -14.57
CA LEU A 38 2.38 -1.19 -15.00
C LEU A 38 3.88 -0.96 -14.73
N MET A 39 4.51 -1.80 -13.89
CA MET A 39 5.95 -1.77 -13.60
C MET A 39 6.47 -0.36 -13.27
N LEU A 40 5.69 0.41 -12.51
CA LEU A 40 5.96 1.82 -12.24
C LEU A 40 7.34 2.08 -11.63
N GLY A 41 7.86 1.13 -10.83
CA GLY A 41 9.23 1.19 -10.30
C GLY A 41 9.44 2.24 -9.20
N PHE A 42 8.37 2.84 -8.67
CA PHE A 42 8.43 3.82 -7.58
C PHE A 42 7.36 3.54 -6.51
N GLU A 43 7.58 4.07 -5.31
CA GLU A 43 6.62 4.02 -4.21
C GLU A 43 5.71 5.25 -4.23
N TYR A 44 4.43 5.03 -3.93
CA TYR A 44 3.49 6.11 -3.68
C TYR A 44 2.61 5.76 -2.48
N GLN A 45 2.52 6.68 -1.53
CA GLN A 45 1.69 6.50 -0.35
C GLN A 45 0.70 7.65 -0.26
N LEU A 46 -0.54 7.34 0.13
CA LEU A 46 -1.50 8.38 0.45
C LEU A 46 -1.00 9.25 1.61
N PRO A 47 -1.21 10.58 1.55
CA PRO A 47 -0.73 11.50 2.56
C PRO A 47 -1.55 11.43 3.87
N ARG A 48 -2.75 10.86 3.82
CA ARG A 48 -3.65 10.70 4.97
C ARG A 48 -3.77 9.23 5.34
N PRO A 49 -3.82 8.91 6.64
CA PRO A 49 -4.05 7.55 7.07
C PRO A 49 -5.49 7.12 6.75
N ILE A 50 -5.66 5.83 6.52
CA ILE A 50 -6.94 5.19 6.23
C ILE A 50 -7.60 4.61 7.48
N ALA A 51 -6.81 4.39 8.54
CA ALA A 51 -7.29 3.93 9.83
C ALA A 51 -6.38 4.39 10.97
N GLU A 52 -6.98 4.60 12.14
CA GLU A 52 -6.31 4.92 13.39
C GLU A 52 -6.91 4.07 14.52
N HIS A 53 -6.06 3.39 15.27
CA HIS A 53 -6.44 2.57 16.41
C HIS A 53 -5.66 2.97 17.66
N VAL A 54 -6.39 3.38 18.69
CA VAL A 54 -5.82 3.74 19.99
C VAL A 54 -6.06 2.60 20.97
N HIS A 55 -4.99 2.13 21.60
CA HIS A 55 -5.07 1.15 22.67
C HIS A 55 -4.01 1.44 23.75
N HIS A 56 -4.02 0.68 24.83
CA HIS A 56 -3.01 0.79 25.88
C HIS A 56 -2.12 -0.45 25.88
N ASP A 57 -0.82 -0.26 26.06
CA ASP A 57 0.11 -1.38 26.24
C ASP A 57 -0.05 -2.02 27.63
N ASN A 58 0.71 -3.09 27.87
CA ASN A 58 0.71 -3.79 29.16
C ASN A 58 1.20 -2.92 30.34
N ALA A 59 1.84 -1.78 30.06
CA ALA A 59 2.30 -0.81 31.04
C ALA A 59 1.30 0.36 31.21
N GLY A 60 0.13 0.30 30.58
CA GLY A 60 -0.90 1.34 30.63
C GLY A 60 -0.57 2.58 29.80
N LYS A 61 0.47 2.54 28.95
CA LYS A 61 0.81 3.66 28.05
C LYS A 61 -0.05 3.61 26.81
N ARG A 62 -0.44 4.80 26.34
CA ARG A 62 -1.22 4.94 25.11
C ARG A 62 -0.35 4.63 23.89
N VAL A 63 -0.83 3.70 23.08
CA VAL A 63 -0.29 3.30 21.79
C VAL A 63 -1.29 3.71 20.72
N ILE A 64 -0.84 4.46 19.72
CA ILE A 64 -1.65 4.86 18.57
C ILE A 64 -1.08 4.15 17.34
N GLU A 65 -1.86 3.30 16.71
CA GLU A 65 -1.50 2.65 15.45
C GLU A 65 -2.18 3.38 14.30
N VAL A 66 -1.39 3.83 13.33
CA VAL A 66 -1.86 4.59 12.19
C VAL A 66 -1.50 3.83 10.93
N SER A 67 -2.50 3.53 10.09
CA SER A 67 -2.32 2.76 8.85
C SER A 67 -2.45 3.65 7.63
N TYR A 68 -1.46 3.58 6.74
CA TYR A 68 -1.43 4.29 5.47
C TYR A 68 -1.52 3.31 4.31
N LEU A 69 -2.33 3.64 3.32
CA LEU A 69 -2.43 2.90 2.07
C LEU A 69 -1.41 3.43 1.07
N GLY A 70 -0.75 2.54 0.35
CA GLY A 70 0.19 2.88 -0.71
C GLY A 70 0.39 1.79 -1.74
N TYR A 71 1.04 2.15 -2.83
CA TYR A 71 1.78 1.24 -3.70
C TYR A 71 3.22 1.21 -3.20
N LEU A 72 3.57 0.15 -2.49
CA LEU A 72 4.77 0.09 -1.66
C LEU A 72 5.69 -1.03 -2.14
N ARG A 73 6.99 -0.83 -1.96
CA ARG A 73 7.96 -1.89 -2.20
C ARG A 73 7.83 -2.92 -1.08
N MET A 74 7.71 -4.19 -1.47
CA MET A 74 7.71 -5.31 -0.55
C MET A 74 9.12 -5.86 -0.42
N ASP A 75 9.53 -6.17 0.81
CA ASP A 75 10.79 -6.87 1.04
C ASP A 75 10.70 -8.27 0.40
N ALA A 76 11.77 -8.72 -0.25
CA ALA A 76 11.83 -9.91 -1.10
C ALA A 76 11.58 -11.26 -0.37
N GLY A 77 11.11 -11.26 0.88
CA GLY A 77 10.83 -12.44 1.71
C GLY A 77 9.35 -12.69 2.02
N GLY A 78 8.42 -11.97 1.38
CA GLY A 78 6.99 -12.01 1.73
C GLY A 78 6.15 -13.12 1.09
N ASP A 79 6.65 -13.83 0.07
CA ASP A 79 5.84 -14.80 -0.69
C ASP A 79 6.37 -16.24 -0.52
N PRO A 80 5.69 -17.11 0.26
CA PRO A 80 5.98 -18.54 0.29
C PRO A 80 5.36 -19.19 -0.96
N GLY A 81 5.95 -18.97 -2.14
CA GLY A 81 5.45 -19.59 -3.37
C GLY A 81 6.14 -19.20 -4.67
N GLU A 82 6.75 -18.02 -4.76
CA GLU A 82 7.41 -17.59 -6.00
C GLU A 82 8.93 -17.61 -5.90
N SER A 83 9.51 -18.53 -6.68
CA SER A 83 10.94 -18.73 -6.85
C SER A 83 11.66 -17.44 -7.23
N ILE A 84 12.74 -17.17 -6.50
CA ILE A 84 13.71 -16.10 -6.68
C ILE A 84 14.33 -16.22 -8.08
N SER A 85 13.79 -15.51 -9.07
CA SER A 85 14.39 -15.49 -10.42
C SER A 85 14.56 -14.10 -11.03
N SER A 86 14.12 -13.02 -10.37
CA SER A 86 14.35 -11.67 -10.86
C SER A 86 14.61 -10.74 -9.69
N GLY A 87 15.81 -10.18 -9.59
CA GLY A 87 16.21 -9.20 -8.56
C GLY A 87 15.51 -7.84 -8.67
N VAL A 88 14.32 -7.80 -9.28
CA VAL A 88 13.49 -6.61 -9.41
C VAL A 88 12.63 -6.48 -8.16
N ALA A 89 12.72 -5.33 -7.50
CA ALA A 89 11.87 -5.00 -6.38
C ALA A 89 10.38 -5.13 -6.78
N LYS A 90 9.64 -5.97 -6.06
CA LYS A 90 8.19 -6.12 -6.26
C LYS A 90 7.46 -5.00 -5.52
N PHE A 91 6.55 -4.34 -6.22
CA PHE A 91 5.68 -3.33 -5.66
C PHE A 91 4.26 -3.86 -5.65
N HIS A 92 3.57 -3.64 -4.53
CA HIS A 92 2.21 -4.11 -4.33
C HIS A 92 1.39 -3.03 -3.62
N LEU A 93 0.07 -3.12 -3.76
CA LEU A 93 -0.86 -2.49 -2.83
C LEU A 93 -0.51 -2.96 -1.41
N GLY A 94 -0.16 -2.01 -0.58
CA GLY A 94 0.39 -2.25 0.74
C GLY A 94 -0.20 -1.33 1.78
N VAL A 95 -0.14 -1.79 3.01
CA VAL A 95 -0.43 -0.97 4.19
C VAL A 95 0.86 -0.80 4.98
N LYS A 96 1.21 0.46 5.23
CA LYS A 96 2.26 0.83 6.16
C LYS A 96 1.62 1.23 7.49
N THR A 97 1.91 0.48 8.54
CA THR A 97 1.41 0.78 9.89
C THR A 97 2.53 1.36 10.74
N LEU A 98 2.27 2.54 11.32
CA LEU A 98 3.16 3.22 12.24
C LEU A 98 2.58 3.11 13.66
N LYS A 99 3.42 2.74 14.62
CA LYS A 99 3.06 2.75 16.05
C LYS A 99 3.65 3.99 16.70
N ILE A 100 2.80 4.83 17.27
CA ILE A 100 3.17 6.05 17.97
C ILE A 100 2.93 5.79 19.47
N LEU A 101 4.01 5.84 20.24
CA LEU A 101 3.98 5.70 21.70
C LEU A 101 3.90 7.09 22.32
N GLU A 102 2.89 7.36 23.16
CA GLU A 102 2.89 8.58 23.97
C GLU A 102 3.89 8.44 25.12
N GLY A 103 5.07 9.05 24.98
CA GLY A 103 6.09 9.15 26.03
C GLY A 103 7.50 9.33 25.47
N ARG A 104 8.36 10.11 26.15
CA ARG A 104 9.77 10.35 25.75
C ARG A 104 10.57 9.04 25.74
N SER A 105 10.60 8.37 24.60
CA SER A 105 11.62 7.37 24.25
C SER A 105 11.72 7.34 22.72
N SER A 106 12.60 8.17 22.18
CA SER A 106 12.97 8.21 20.76
C SER A 106 13.93 7.08 20.37
N SER A 107 13.98 5.97 21.12
CA SER A 107 15.01 4.93 20.94
C SER A 107 14.50 3.67 20.21
N GLY A 108 13.31 3.73 19.60
CA GLY A 108 12.72 2.55 18.95
C GLY A 108 11.57 2.89 18.02
N GLU A 109 11.68 3.96 17.22
CA GLU A 109 10.88 4.06 16.00
C GLU A 109 11.28 2.87 15.10
N GLN A 110 10.62 1.73 15.32
CA GLN A 110 10.72 0.63 14.38
C GLN A 110 10.18 1.14 13.05
N PRO A 111 10.90 0.92 11.94
CA PRO A 111 10.38 1.21 10.61
C PRO A 111 8.96 0.66 10.52
N GLY A 112 8.00 1.52 10.15
CA GLY A 112 6.60 1.13 10.09
C GLY A 112 6.45 -0.20 9.36
N ARG A 113 5.70 -1.12 9.95
CA ARG A 113 5.52 -2.46 9.37
C ARG A 113 4.76 -2.29 8.06
N VAL A 114 5.39 -2.70 6.97
CA VAL A 114 4.76 -2.79 5.65
C VAL A 114 4.29 -4.22 5.46
N VAL A 115 3.04 -4.37 5.05
CA VAL A 115 2.45 -5.65 4.65
C VAL A 115 1.68 -5.45 3.35
N THR A 116 1.45 -6.54 2.62
CA THR A 116 0.54 -6.48 1.48
C THR A 116 -0.87 -6.15 1.97
N LEU A 117 -1.67 -5.50 1.12
CA LEU A 117 -3.04 -5.15 1.48
C LEU A 117 -3.87 -6.41 1.77
N LEU A 118 -3.64 -7.52 1.06
CA LEU A 118 -4.38 -8.77 1.27
C LEU A 118 -4.10 -9.42 2.63
N GLU A 119 -2.89 -9.25 3.17
CA GLU A 119 -2.49 -9.73 4.49
C GLU A 119 -2.92 -8.79 5.63
N ALA A 120 -3.37 -7.57 5.32
CA ALA A 120 -3.81 -6.63 6.32
C ALA A 120 -5.09 -7.11 7.03
N PRO A 121 -5.33 -6.69 8.29
CA PRO A 121 -6.56 -7.02 8.99
C PRO A 121 -7.81 -6.63 8.19
N ARG A 122 -8.86 -7.44 8.29
CA ARG A 122 -10.11 -7.27 7.52
C ARG A 122 -10.67 -5.84 7.55
N ALA A 123 -10.69 -5.21 8.73
CA ALA A 123 -11.17 -3.83 8.88
C ALA A 123 -10.35 -2.83 8.05
N ILE A 124 -9.03 -3.01 7.99
CA ILE A 124 -8.12 -2.17 7.21
C ILE A 124 -8.34 -2.38 5.71
N ARG A 125 -8.51 -3.63 5.26
CA ARG A 125 -8.80 -3.94 3.85
C ARG A 125 -10.08 -3.28 3.38
N HIS A 126 -11.12 -3.33 4.20
CA HIS A 126 -12.39 -2.68 3.89
C HIS A 126 -12.22 -1.15 3.82
N ALA A 127 -11.56 -0.52 4.80
CA ALA A 127 -11.29 0.91 4.78
C ALA A 127 -10.43 1.33 3.57
N ALA A 128 -9.49 0.49 3.13
CA ALA A 128 -8.66 0.77 1.97
C ALA A 128 -9.48 0.93 0.67
N VAL A 129 -10.58 0.19 0.51
CA VAL A 129 -11.43 0.25 -0.70
C VAL A 129 -11.94 1.66 -0.95
N ASP A 130 -12.33 2.38 0.11
CA ASP A 130 -12.82 3.77 0.01
C ASP A 130 -11.74 4.76 -0.47
N HIS A 131 -10.47 4.35 -0.45
CA HIS A 131 -9.32 5.18 -0.78
C HIS A 131 -8.56 4.75 -2.03
N LEU A 132 -8.91 3.60 -2.64
CA LEU A 132 -8.23 3.08 -3.83
C LEU A 132 -8.31 4.05 -5.02
N ALA A 133 -9.48 4.63 -5.27
CA ALA A 133 -9.63 5.60 -6.36
C ALA A 133 -8.68 6.80 -6.20
N ARG A 134 -8.50 7.29 -4.97
CA ARG A 134 -7.56 8.37 -4.66
C ARG A 134 -6.11 7.92 -4.82
N LEU A 135 -5.78 6.68 -4.43
CA LEU A 135 -4.45 6.13 -4.63
C LEU A 135 -4.08 6.07 -6.11
N VAL A 136 -4.99 5.54 -6.95
CA VAL A 136 -4.80 5.44 -8.40
C VAL A 136 -4.66 6.81 -9.04
N ALA A 137 -5.48 7.79 -8.64
CA ALA A 137 -5.35 9.17 -9.13
C ALA A 137 -3.98 9.77 -8.80
N GLY A 138 -3.49 9.57 -7.58
CA GLY A 138 -2.16 10.05 -7.19
C GLY A 138 -1.01 9.34 -7.90
N LEU A 139 -1.14 8.03 -8.16
CA LEU A 139 -0.19 7.29 -9.00
C LEU A 139 -0.12 7.88 -10.41
N ALA A 140 -1.28 8.18 -11.02
CA ALA A 140 -1.33 8.76 -12.36
C ALA A 140 -0.64 10.13 -12.40
N GLU A 141 -0.91 11.00 -11.43
CA GLU A 141 -0.25 12.31 -11.31
C GLU A 141 1.28 12.17 -11.18
N GLN A 142 1.76 11.24 -10.37
CA GLN A 142 3.20 10.97 -10.24
C GLN A 142 3.83 10.44 -11.54
N VAL A 143 3.12 9.59 -12.29
CA VAL A 143 3.59 9.13 -13.60
C VAL A 143 3.70 10.30 -14.58
N ASP A 144 2.70 11.16 -14.66
CA ASP A 144 2.71 12.33 -15.55
C ASP A 144 3.87 13.28 -15.22
N GLU A 145 4.12 13.53 -13.93
CA GLU A 145 5.28 14.30 -13.47
C GLU A 145 6.61 13.65 -13.87
N MET A 146 6.72 12.32 -13.72
CA MET A 146 7.92 11.57 -14.11
C MET A 146 8.19 11.63 -15.61
N VAL A 147 7.15 11.52 -16.45
CA VAL A 147 7.28 11.65 -17.91
C VAL A 147 7.84 13.03 -18.25
N GLY A 148 7.24 14.11 -17.73
CA GLY A 148 7.73 15.47 -17.98
C GLY A 148 9.16 15.71 -17.46
N ASN A 149 9.56 15.05 -16.38
CA ASN A 149 10.92 15.10 -15.87
C ASN A 149 11.92 14.37 -16.81
N ILE A 150 11.54 13.22 -17.36
CA ILE A 150 12.37 12.45 -18.29
C ILE A 150 12.58 13.22 -19.58
N GLU A 151 11.52 13.79 -20.17
CA GLU A 151 11.60 14.59 -21.38
C GLU A 151 12.57 15.77 -21.23
N ARG A 152 12.44 16.53 -20.12
CA ARG A 152 13.34 17.63 -19.79
C ARG A 152 14.79 17.16 -19.63
N ARG A 153 15.02 16.07 -18.90
CA ARG A 153 16.37 15.51 -18.69
C ARG A 153 16.99 15.04 -20.00
N ASN A 154 16.20 14.45 -20.90
CA ASN A 154 16.67 13.99 -22.19
C ASN A 154 17.06 15.18 -23.09
N ALA A 155 16.25 16.25 -23.13
CA ALA A 155 16.61 17.47 -23.86
C ALA A 155 17.94 18.08 -23.39
N ILE A 156 18.17 18.11 -22.06
CA ILE A 156 19.45 18.57 -21.49
C ILE A 156 20.60 17.66 -21.92
N ALA A 157 20.43 16.33 -21.83
CA ALA A 157 21.46 15.37 -22.21
C ALA A 157 21.85 15.48 -23.69
N VAL A 158 20.87 15.64 -24.59
CA VAL A 158 21.10 15.87 -26.02
C VAL A 158 21.89 17.15 -26.24
N SER A 159 21.50 18.26 -25.60
CA SER A 159 22.21 19.54 -25.71
C SER A 159 23.68 19.45 -25.23
N ILE A 160 23.95 18.69 -24.16
CA ILE A 160 25.31 18.43 -23.67
C ILE A 160 26.10 17.62 -24.71
N LEU A 161 25.51 16.55 -25.27
CA LEU A 161 26.12 15.73 -26.30
C LEU A 161 26.49 16.55 -27.53
N ASP A 162 25.59 17.41 -28.00
CA ASP A 162 25.84 18.29 -29.16
C ASP A 162 27.02 19.24 -28.90
N THR A 163 27.07 19.86 -27.71
CA THR A 163 28.14 20.80 -27.32
C THR A 163 29.52 20.12 -27.24
N LEU A 164 29.55 18.88 -26.73
CA LEU A 164 30.78 18.09 -26.62
C LEU A 164 31.21 17.51 -27.98
N GLY A 165 30.24 17.19 -28.86
CA GLY A 165 30.48 16.74 -30.23
C GLY A 165 31.04 17.87 -31.11
N SER A 166 30.49 19.08 -31.00
CA SER A 166 30.96 20.26 -31.73
C SER A 166 32.29 20.83 -31.24
N SER A 167 32.79 20.40 -30.07
CA SER A 167 34.11 20.80 -29.55
C SER A 167 35.26 19.91 -30.06
N ARG A 168 34.98 18.94 -30.93
CA ARG A 168 35.95 17.98 -31.49
C ARG A 168 36.28 18.20 -32.98
N GLU A 169 35.69 19.20 -33.62
CA GLU A 169 36.05 19.71 -34.95
C GLU A 169 36.82 21.04 -34.83
#